data_AF-A0A930W3H9-F1
#
_entry.id   AF-A0A930W3H9-F1
#
_cell.length_a   1.000
_cell.length_b   1.000
_cell.length_c   1.000
_cell.angle_alpha   90.00
_cell.angle_beta   90.00
_cell.angle_gamma   90.00
#
_symmetry.space_group_name_H-M   'P 1'
#
loop_
_entity.id
_entity.type
_entity.pdbx_description
1 polymer ?
#
loop_
_entity_poly.entity_id
_entity_poly.type
_entity_poly.pdbx_seq_one_letter_code
_entity_poly.pdbx_strand_id
1 'polypeptide(L)'
;MQDSSYKTSRVVIALGGNALGDTPEEQIKRVREAAPTILRVIEQGNEIIITHGNGPQVGMIQKAFALAHDEDASIPQIDLPECGAMSQGYIGYHLQQAIGASMH
;
A
#
# COMPACT_ATOMS: atom_id res chain seq x y z
N MET A 1 40.65 4.83 6.44
CA MET A 1 40.02 6.12 6.07
C MET A 1 38.67 5.79 5.45
N GLN A 2 37.58 5.86 6.22
CA GLN A 2 36.22 5.79 5.68
C GLN A 2 35.79 7.23 5.40
N ASP A 3 35.42 7.50 4.15
CA ASP A 3 34.98 8.81 3.68
C ASP A 3 33.71 9.25 4.43
N SER A 4 33.74 10.45 4.99
CA SER A 4 32.79 11.03 5.92
C SER A 4 31.73 11.90 5.22
N SER A 5 31.17 11.47 4.08
CA SER A 5 30.10 12.25 3.44
C SER A 5 29.00 11.46 2.73
N TYR A 6 28.69 10.21 3.12
CA TYR A 6 27.44 9.60 2.67
C TYR A 6 26.25 10.32 3.32
N LYS A 7 25.75 11.36 2.64
CA LYS A 7 24.63 12.16 3.10
C LYS A 7 23.36 11.34 2.95
N THR A 8 22.82 10.84 4.06
CA THR A 8 21.49 10.23 4.12
C THR A 8 20.51 11.13 3.38
N SER A 9 19.98 10.62 2.27
CA SER A 9 18.98 11.32 1.47
C SER A 9 17.60 10.80 1.85
N ARG A 10 16.63 11.72 1.95
CA ARG A 10 15.23 11.36 2.15
C ARG A 10 14.58 11.14 0.79
N VAL A 11 14.10 9.92 0.55
CA VAL A 11 13.50 9.50 -0.71
C VAL A 11 12.01 9.20 -0.50
N VAL A 12 11.16 9.84 -1.30
CA VAL A 12 9.73 9.53 -1.33
C VAL A 12 9.46 8.57 -2.48
N ILE A 13 8.91 7.39 -2.18
CA ILE A 13 8.50 6.40 -3.16
C ILE A 13 6.97 6.41 -3.22
N ALA A 14 6.43 6.90 -4.34
CA ALA A 14 4.99 6.94 -4.58
C ALA A 14 4.56 5.77 -5.48
N LEU A 15 3.84 4.81 -4.90
CA LEU A 15 3.24 3.70 -5.64
C LEU A 15 1.91 4.15 -6.25
N GLY A 16 1.78 4.11 -7.57
CA GLY A 16 0.53 4.50 -8.23
C GLY A 16 -0.66 3.60 -7.82
N GLY A 17 -1.89 4.11 -7.87
CA GLY A 17 -3.09 3.32 -7.51
C GLY A 17 -3.24 2.04 -8.35
N ASN A 18 -2.87 2.09 -9.62
CA ASN A 18 -2.90 0.92 -10.53
C ASN A 18 -1.68 -0.01 -10.34
N ALA A 19 -0.66 0.41 -9.59
CA ALA A 19 0.51 -0.40 -9.31
C ALA A 19 0.19 -1.57 -8.36
N LEU A 20 -0.95 -1.50 -7.67
CA LEU A 20 -1.40 -2.48 -6.68
C LEU A 20 -2.41 -3.50 -7.23
N GLY A 21 -2.85 -3.38 -8.49
CA GLY A 21 -3.83 -4.30 -9.09
C GLY A 21 -5.24 -4.12 -8.53
N ASP A 22 -6.14 -5.04 -8.92
CA ASP A 22 -7.58 -4.90 -8.69
C ASP A 22 -8.14 -5.91 -7.68
N THR A 23 -7.36 -6.95 -7.32
CA THR A 23 -7.75 -7.97 -6.32
C THR A 23 -6.71 -8.10 -5.20
N PRO A 24 -7.07 -8.68 -4.03
CA PRO A 24 -6.11 -8.99 -2.98
C PRO A 24 -4.92 -9.82 -3.41
N GLU A 25 -5.14 -10.83 -4.25
CA GLU A 25 -4.08 -11.73 -4.75
C GLU A 25 -3.11 -10.95 -5.65
N GLU A 26 -3.63 -10.11 -6.54
CA GLU A 26 -2.81 -9.24 -7.38
C GLU A 26 -2.04 -8.23 -6.54
N GLN A 27 -2.67 -7.62 -5.54
CA GLN A 27 -2.01 -6.68 -4.64
C GLN A 27 -0.86 -7.35 -3.92
N ILE A 28 -1.08 -8.51 -3.29
CA ILE A 28 -0.04 -9.28 -2.60
C ILE A 28 1.12 -9.59 -3.55
N LYS A 29 0.83 -10.05 -4.77
CA LYS A 29 1.86 -10.35 -5.77
C LYS A 29 2.68 -9.10 -6.11
N ARG A 30 2.01 -8.00 -6.46
CA ARG A 30 2.65 -6.75 -6.90
C ARG A 30 3.47 -6.10 -5.78
N VAL A 31 2.99 -6.10 -4.54
CA VAL A 31 3.77 -5.56 -3.41
C VAL A 31 5.00 -6.42 -3.11
N ARG A 32 4.91 -7.76 -3.26
CA ARG A 32 6.06 -8.66 -3.13
C ARG A 32 7.09 -8.44 -4.24
N GLU A 33 6.66 -8.17 -5.46
CA GLU A 33 7.55 -7.82 -6.57
C GLU A 33 8.24 -6.45 -6.36
N ALA A 34 7.55 -5.49 -5.73
CA ALA A 34 8.11 -4.17 -5.43
C ALA A 34 9.09 -4.17 -4.24
N ALA A 35 8.86 -5.03 -3.24
CA ALA A 35 9.60 -5.01 -1.97
C ALA A 35 11.13 -5.12 -2.11
N PRO A 36 11.72 -5.97 -2.97
CA PRO A 36 13.17 -6.01 -3.16
C PRO A 36 13.75 -4.69 -3.69
N THR A 37 13.01 -3.98 -4.55
CA THR A 37 13.46 -2.68 -5.07
C THR A 37 13.45 -1.63 -3.97
N ILE A 38 12.41 -1.63 -3.12
CA ILE A 38 12.32 -0.73 -1.96
C ILE A 38 13.48 -1.01 -0.99
N LEU A 39 13.75 -2.28 -0.70
CA LEU A 39 14.84 -2.67 0.20
C LEU A 39 16.21 -2.21 -0.30
N ARG A 40 16.49 -2.32 -1.60
CA ARG A 40 17.73 -1.81 -2.19
C ARG A 40 17.92 -0.30 -1.99
N VAL A 41 16.84 0.49 -1.97
CA VAL A 41 16.93 1.93 -1.68
C VAL A 41 17.28 2.16 -0.21
N ILE A 42 16.74 1.33 0.70
CA ILE A 42 17.07 1.36 2.14
C ILE A 42 18.54 0.99 2.37
N GLU A 43 19.02 -0.08 1.72
CA GLU A 43 20.39 -0.60 1.86
C GLU A 43 21.46 0.40 1.40
N GLN A 44 21.09 1.35 0.53
CA GLN A 44 21.94 2.48 0.16
C GLN A 44 22.08 3.52 1.29
N GLY A 45 21.47 3.32 2.46
CA GLY A 45 21.54 4.26 3.59
C GLY A 45 20.59 5.46 3.46
N ASN A 46 19.56 5.35 2.61
CA ASN A 46 18.54 6.38 2.45
C ASN A 46 17.42 6.23 3.51
N GLU A 47 16.87 7.35 3.94
CA GLU A 47 15.59 7.37 4.65
C GLU A 47 14.47 7.30 3.61
N ILE A 48 13.54 6.37 3.76
CA ILE A 48 12.44 6.20 2.80
C ILE A 48 11.10 6.60 3.40
N ILE A 49 10.27 7.25 2.58
CA ILE A 49 8.84 7.47 2.85
C ILE A 49 8.09 6.80 1.71
N ILE A 50 7.17 5.89 2.04
CA ILE A 50 6.34 5.21 1.05
C ILE A 50 4.95 5.81 1.09
N THR A 51 4.45 6.20 -0.08
CA THR A 51 3.05 6.60 -0.28
C THR A 51 2.42 5.71 -1.34
N HIS A 52 1.10 5.65 -1.38
CA HIS A 52 0.40 4.90 -2.42
C HIS A 52 -0.90 5.58 -2.84
N GLY A 53 -1.33 5.31 -4.08
CA GLY A 53 -2.72 5.49 -4.48
C GLY A 53 -3.60 4.33 -3.98
N ASN A 54 -4.91 4.50 -3.99
CA ASN A 54 -5.86 3.50 -3.50
C ASN A 54 -7.11 3.34 -4.39
N GLY A 55 -7.14 3.94 -5.59
CA GLY A 55 -8.33 4.04 -6.43
C GLY A 55 -9.08 2.71 -6.65
N PRO A 56 -8.42 1.64 -7.14
CA PRO A 56 -9.06 0.34 -7.27
C PRO A 56 -9.56 -0.23 -5.94
N GLN A 57 -8.76 -0.10 -4.87
CA GLN A 57 -9.04 -0.72 -3.57
C GLN A 57 -10.20 -0.03 -2.84
N VAL A 58 -10.23 1.30 -2.83
CA VAL A 58 -11.32 2.07 -2.23
C VAL A 58 -12.61 1.87 -3.01
N GLY A 59 -12.53 1.79 -4.35
CA GLY A 59 -13.69 1.50 -5.20
C GLY A 59 -14.27 0.12 -4.95
N MET A 60 -13.41 -0.90 -4.80
CA MET A 60 -13.83 -2.26 -4.42
C MET A 60 -14.55 -2.27 -3.06
N ILE A 61 -13.99 -1.62 -2.04
CA ILE A 61 -14.57 -1.56 -0.69
C ILE A 61 -15.92 -0.84 -0.73
N GLN A 62 -15.99 0.33 -1.36
CA GLN A 62 -17.22 1.10 -1.46
C GLN A 62 -18.31 0.32 -2.21
N LYS A 63 -17.96 -0.32 -3.32
CA LYS A 63 -18.89 -1.15 -4.10
C LYS A 63 -19.41 -2.33 -3.28
N ALA A 64 -18.56 -2.99 -2.50
CA ALA A 64 -18.97 -4.10 -1.66
C ALA A 64 -19.98 -3.67 -0.59
N PHE A 65 -19.74 -2.55 0.11
CA PHE A 65 -20.70 -2.02 1.09
C PHE A 65 -22.00 -1.54 0.46
N ALA A 66 -21.95 -0.89 -0.71
CA ALA A 66 -23.15 -0.47 -1.42
C ALA A 66 -24.04 -1.68 -1.80
N LEU A 67 -23.45 -2.72 -2.40
CA LEU A 67 -24.18 -3.93 -2.75
C LEU A 67 -24.73 -4.65 -1.51
N ALA A 68 -23.94 -4.71 -0.43
CA ALA A 68 -24.38 -5.34 0.81
C ALA A 68 -25.56 -4.60 1.46
N HIS A 69 -25.56 -3.27 1.43
CA HIS A 69 -26.67 -2.46 1.92
C HIS A 69 -27.94 -2.63 1.07
N ASP A 70 -27.80 -2.70 -0.26
CA ASP A 70 -28.94 -2.91 -1.17
C ASP A 70 -29.61 -4.27 -0.94
N GLU A 71 -28.83 -5.30 -0.58
CA GLU A 71 -29.33 -6.64 -0.24
C GLU A 71 -29.86 -6.74 1.21
N ASP A 72 -29.22 -6.06 2.17
CA ASP A 72 -29.58 -6.05 3.58
C ASP A 72 -29.44 -4.63 4.16
N ALA A 73 -30.58 -3.95 4.32
CA ALA A 73 -30.66 -2.59 4.83
C ALA A 73 -30.18 -2.43 6.29
N SER A 74 -29.95 -3.53 7.03
CA SER A 74 -29.33 -3.48 8.36
C SER A 74 -27.83 -3.19 8.31
N ILE A 75 -27.18 -3.43 7.17
CA ILE A 75 -25.79 -3.05 6.91
C ILE A 75 -25.77 -1.55 6.62
N PRO A 76 -25.00 -0.72 7.35
CA PRO A 76 -25.00 0.71 7.12
C PRO A 76 -24.33 1.07 5.79
N GLN A 77 -24.79 2.16 5.18
CA GLN A 77 -24.02 2.81 4.13
C GLN A 77 -22.71 3.33 4.73
N ILE A 78 -21.61 3.07 4.04
CA ILE A 78 -20.28 3.53 4.44
C ILE A 78 -19.84 4.60 3.44
N ASP A 79 -19.61 5.81 3.96
CA ASP A 79 -19.18 6.93 3.14
C ASP A 79 -17.75 6.71 2.59
N LEU A 80 -17.43 7.45 1.51
CA LEU A 80 -16.14 7.31 0.81
C LEU A 80 -14.92 7.57 1.72
N PRO A 81 -14.92 8.53 2.67
CA PRO A 81 -13.78 8.73 3.58
C PRO A 81 -13.47 7.51 4.46
N GLU A 82 -14.49 6.84 4.98
CA GLU A 82 -14.36 5.62 5.79
C GLU A 82 -13.85 4.46 4.95
N CYS A 83 -14.38 4.29 3.73
CA CYS A 83 -13.81 3.35 2.75
C CYS A 83 -12.34 3.67 2.46
N GLY A 84 -12.01 4.96 2.39
CA GLY A 84 -10.65 5.47 2.26
C GLY A 84 -9.76 5.00 3.41
N ALA A 85 -10.21 5.19 4.66
CA ALA A 85 -9.48 4.74 5.86
C ALA A 85 -9.27 3.21 5.85
N MET A 86 -10.29 2.43 5.49
CA MET A 86 -10.17 0.97 5.36
C MET A 86 -9.12 0.58 4.30
N SER A 87 -9.14 1.26 3.14
CA SER A 87 -8.18 0.97 2.06
C SER A 87 -6.73 1.25 2.47
N GLN A 88 -6.49 2.26 3.31
CA GLN A 88 -5.15 2.57 3.83
C GLN A 88 -4.63 1.45 4.75
N GLY A 89 -5.47 0.95 5.65
CA GLY A 89 -5.13 -0.21 6.50
C GLY A 89 -4.87 -1.47 5.68
N TYR A 90 -5.72 -1.74 4.69
CA TYR A 90 -5.59 -2.87 3.78
C TYR A 90 -4.30 -2.86 2.95
N ILE A 91 -4.00 -1.72 2.29
CA ILE A 91 -2.80 -1.57 1.46
C ILE A 91 -1.55 -1.53 2.35
N GLY A 92 -1.59 -0.76 3.43
CA GLY A 92 -0.49 -0.65 4.39
C GLY A 92 -0.10 -2.01 4.98
N TYR A 93 -1.08 -2.83 5.35
CA TYR A 93 -0.85 -4.19 5.82
C TYR A 93 -0.09 -5.03 4.77
N HIS A 94 -0.54 -5.07 3.52
CA HIS A 94 0.16 -5.84 2.47
C HIS A 94 1.58 -5.33 2.22
N LEU A 95 1.78 -4.00 2.18
CA LEU A 95 3.11 -3.41 1.99
C LEU A 95 4.06 -3.76 3.14
N GLN A 96 3.62 -3.62 4.39
CA GLN A 96 4.42 -3.95 5.57
C GLN A 96 4.81 -5.43 5.59
N GLN A 97 3.86 -6.32 5.29
CA GLN A 97 4.11 -7.76 5.22
C GLN A 97 5.12 -8.11 4.11
N ALA A 98 5.00 -7.50 2.93
CA ALA A 98 5.91 -7.76 1.81
C ALA A 98 7.34 -7.26 2.07
N ILE A 99 7.46 -6.07 2.66
CA ILE A 99 8.76 -5.49 3.03
C ILE A 99 9.40 -6.32 4.15
N GLY A 100 8.65 -6.63 5.21
CA GLY A 100 9.14 -7.44 6.32
C GLY A 100 9.58 -8.84 5.89
N ALA A 101 8.83 -9.48 4.99
CA ALA A 101 9.21 -10.77 4.42
C ALA A 101 10.46 -10.70 3.52
N SER A 102 10.79 -9.53 2.96
CA SER A 102 11.97 -9.35 2.10
C SER A 102 13.24 -9.03 2.88
N MET A 103 13.13 -8.74 4.18
CA MET A 103 14.26 -8.44 5.08
C MET A 103 14.93 -9.70 5.67
N HIS A 104 14.33 -10.88 5.47
CA HIS A 104 14.76 -12.17 6.01
C HIS A 104 15.04 -13.17 4.89
#